data_AF-A0A9P7G279-F1
#
_entry.id   AF-A0A9P7G279-F1
#
_cell.length_a   1.000
_cell.length_b   1.000
_cell.length_c   1.000
_cell.angle_alpha   90.00
_cell.angle_beta   90.00
_cell.angle_gamma   90.00
#
_symmetry.space_group_name_H-M   'P 1'
#
loop_
_entity.id
_entity.type
_entity.pdbx_description
1 polymer ?
#
loop_
_entity_poly.entity_id
_entity_poly.type
_entity_poly.pdbx_seq_one_letter_code
_entity_poly.pdbx_strand_id
1 'polypeptide(L)'
;MATFNQQSLTERLLLIRGLGVRRIPPPSLYYDDNTKLDLRMLNLIAACLTTGRSEGVAAAFDKSNGISLILSKVEPILPTDLSATTEFLTTLTTTEHWYHLLPFLVRHTKDNMDNRVRRLHESIVEVFDDLLSAAAGYSLDRSLEREFPYSDSFRLKYPDEQPPSLPAMLVDLIRSCRNITLPFDLSPRAFLELYIIADTFRRSRFMRGLTNRQPLELPLKNKIERLQRRLGDICQYDGLELLIKRVRQVGSIPFRWVGDEFARSGAVEISPTALCAVERQTGLHLNAQDMITLNHFVDSSLPSLADGWDARRVDLHPQVHPELRIILHLSPSLIKSSPSSWTHDSDVTIPIGSNRPSCVCCRQWIYEFNCVNGLKWGPNNTYPGKLRVDWAYPAPVDFVSITRANAAVKDKIAYKLVDSPLGYFAERD
;
A
#
# COMPACT_ATOMS: atom_id res chain seq x y z
N MET A 1 -26.66 22.23 4.05
CA MET A 1 -25.60 21.20 3.88
C MET A 1 -24.31 21.92 3.57
N ALA A 2 -23.21 21.62 4.27
CA ALA A 2 -21.92 22.20 3.93
C ALA A 2 -21.45 21.63 2.59
N THR A 3 -21.29 22.47 1.57
CA THR A 3 -20.69 22.08 0.30
C THR A 3 -19.18 21.96 0.52
N PHE A 4 -18.66 20.74 0.49
CA PHE A 4 -17.21 20.51 0.60
C PHE A 4 -16.53 20.93 -0.70
N ASN A 5 -15.66 21.93 -0.63
CA ASN A 5 -14.90 22.40 -1.79
C ASN A 5 -13.71 21.45 -2.06
N GLN A 6 -13.84 20.61 -3.11
CA GLN A 6 -12.81 19.67 -3.53
C GLN A 6 -11.53 20.37 -4.02
N GLN A 7 -11.64 21.51 -4.71
CA GLN A 7 -10.50 22.31 -5.17
C GLN A 7 -9.63 22.75 -4.00
N SER A 8 -10.25 23.33 -2.97
CA SER A 8 -9.54 23.77 -1.77
C SER A 8 -8.83 22.60 -1.07
N LEU A 9 -9.47 21.43 -0.97
CA LEU A 9 -8.82 20.26 -0.39
C LEU A 9 -7.62 19.79 -1.22
N THR A 10 -7.80 19.66 -2.52
CA THR A 10 -6.74 19.24 -3.44
C THR A 10 -5.51 20.14 -3.32
N GLU A 11 -5.71 21.46 -3.30
CA GLU A 11 -4.65 22.44 -3.14
C GLU A 11 -3.92 22.29 -1.80
N ARG A 12 -4.65 22.13 -0.70
CA ARG A 12 -4.05 21.87 0.62
C ARG A 12 -3.20 20.61 0.62
N LEU A 13 -3.67 19.54 -0.02
CA LEU A 13 -2.94 18.28 -0.14
C LEU A 13 -1.66 18.44 -0.97
N LEU A 14 -1.69 19.23 -2.05
CA LEU A 14 -0.52 19.55 -2.86
C LEU A 14 0.52 20.36 -2.05
N LEU A 15 0.08 21.41 -1.36
CA LEU A 15 0.94 22.24 -0.51
C LEU A 15 1.64 21.39 0.56
N ILE A 16 0.87 20.63 1.35
CA ILE A 16 1.41 19.77 2.42
C ILE A 16 2.40 18.74 1.86
N ARG A 17 2.12 18.19 0.67
CA ARG A 17 3.03 17.24 0.01
C ARG A 17 4.33 17.91 -0.41
N GLY A 18 4.29 19.12 -0.98
CA GLY A 18 5.48 19.87 -1.38
C GLY A 18 6.34 20.28 -0.18
N LEU A 19 5.74 20.45 0.99
CA LEU A 19 6.43 20.68 2.26
C LEU A 19 7.10 19.45 2.86
N GLY A 20 7.02 18.29 2.20
CA GLY A 20 7.66 17.07 2.66
C GLY A 20 6.98 16.39 3.85
N VAL A 21 5.76 16.82 4.23
CA VAL A 21 4.97 16.16 5.27
C VAL A 21 4.47 14.82 4.75
N ARG A 22 5.08 13.74 5.24
CA ARG A 22 4.82 12.38 4.72
C ARG A 22 3.93 11.53 5.60
N ARG A 23 3.71 11.89 6.87
CA ARG A 23 3.14 10.97 7.86
C ARG A 23 2.17 11.67 8.80
N ILE A 24 0.97 11.12 8.92
CA ILE A 24 0.12 11.23 10.09
C ILE A 24 0.12 9.83 10.73
N PRO A 25 0.47 9.71 12.02
CA PRO A 25 0.47 8.41 12.70
C PRO A 25 -0.95 7.81 12.62
N PRO A 26 -1.09 6.51 12.32
CA PRO A 26 -2.39 5.88 12.25
C PRO A 26 -3.03 5.87 13.65
N PRO A 27 -4.38 5.94 13.74
CA PRO A 27 -5.06 5.58 14.95
C PRO A 27 -4.74 4.12 15.31
N SER A 28 -4.57 3.85 16.61
CA SER A 28 -4.39 2.47 17.10
C SER A 28 -5.69 1.71 16.89
N LEU A 29 -5.67 0.69 16.03
CA LEU A 29 -6.75 -0.28 15.92
C LEU A 29 -6.24 -1.61 16.47
N TYR A 30 -6.99 -2.17 17.40
CA TYR A 30 -6.73 -3.52 17.89
C TYR A 30 -7.29 -4.53 16.89
N TYR A 31 -6.44 -5.43 16.42
CA TYR A 31 -6.83 -6.56 15.61
C TYR A 31 -6.64 -7.84 16.43
N ASP A 32 -7.70 -8.61 16.62
CA ASP A 32 -7.57 -10.00 17.06
C ASP A 32 -6.89 -10.85 15.96
N ASP A 33 -6.50 -12.08 16.29
CA ASP A 33 -5.73 -12.92 15.38
C ASP A 33 -6.54 -13.39 14.16
N ASN A 34 -7.86 -13.55 14.28
CA ASN A 34 -8.72 -13.89 13.15
C ASN A 34 -8.85 -12.70 12.19
N THR A 35 -9.01 -11.49 12.73
CA THR A 35 -9.08 -10.27 11.91
C THR A 35 -7.74 -9.99 11.23
N LYS A 36 -6.60 -10.23 11.90
CA LYS A 36 -5.28 -10.16 11.26
C LYS A 36 -5.17 -11.15 10.10
N LEU A 37 -5.70 -12.37 10.28
CA LEU A 37 -5.69 -13.38 9.24
C LEU A 37 -6.56 -12.96 8.04
N ASP A 38 -7.78 -12.51 8.29
CA ASP A 38 -8.69 -12.00 7.26
C ASP A 38 -8.05 -10.83 6.51
N LEU A 39 -7.47 -9.86 7.21
CA LEU A 39 -6.77 -8.74 6.60
C LEU A 39 -5.61 -9.18 5.70
N ARG A 40 -4.82 -10.17 6.13
CA ARG A 40 -3.73 -10.75 5.31
C ARG A 40 -4.27 -11.42 4.05
N MET A 41 -5.36 -12.19 4.16
CA MET A 41 -6.00 -12.83 3.01
C MET A 41 -6.57 -11.79 2.03
N LEU A 42 -7.25 -10.76 2.53
CA LEU A 42 -7.81 -9.70 1.71
C LEU A 42 -6.71 -8.88 1.00
N ASN A 43 -5.61 -8.58 1.69
CA ASN A 43 -4.43 -7.93 1.07
C ASN A 43 -3.85 -8.78 -0.06
N LEU A 44 -3.80 -10.11 0.13
CA LEU A 44 -3.30 -11.04 -0.86
C LEU A 44 -4.23 -11.15 -2.07
N ILE A 45 -5.53 -11.29 -1.85
CA ILE A 45 -6.55 -11.28 -2.91
C ILE A 45 -6.42 -10.00 -3.75
N ALA A 46 -6.37 -8.83 -3.09
CA ALA A 46 -6.18 -7.56 -3.77
C ALA A 46 -4.86 -7.50 -4.57
N ALA A 47 -3.77 -8.06 -4.03
CA ALA A 47 -2.48 -8.13 -4.71
C ALA A 47 -2.47 -9.08 -5.92
N CYS A 48 -3.27 -10.14 -5.90
CA CYS A 48 -3.41 -11.07 -7.03
C CYS A 48 -4.33 -10.51 -8.12
N LEU A 49 -5.27 -9.62 -7.78
CA LEU A 49 -6.24 -9.07 -8.73
C LEU A 49 -5.83 -7.70 -9.31
N THR A 50 -4.76 -7.07 -8.81
CA THR A 50 -4.26 -5.81 -9.38
C THR A 50 -3.46 -6.06 -10.66
N THR A 51 -3.76 -5.32 -11.72
CA THR A 51 -3.06 -5.42 -13.02
C THR A 51 -1.73 -4.67 -13.04
N GLY A 52 -1.38 -3.93 -11.98
CA GLY A 52 -0.22 -3.03 -11.96
C GLY A 52 -0.42 -1.69 -12.66
N ARG A 53 -1.43 -1.58 -13.53
CA ARG A 53 -1.83 -0.33 -14.21
C ARG A 53 -2.79 0.52 -13.38
N SER A 54 -3.53 -0.09 -12.46
CA SER A 54 -4.50 0.60 -11.62
C SER A 54 -3.90 1.24 -10.38
N GLU A 55 -4.60 2.26 -9.88
CA GLU A 55 -4.24 2.97 -8.65
C GLU A 55 -4.43 2.14 -7.37
N GLY A 56 -5.15 1.01 -7.44
CA GLY A 56 -5.24 0.01 -6.38
C GLY A 56 -6.51 -0.83 -6.45
N VAL A 57 -6.48 -2.01 -5.80
CA VAL A 57 -7.64 -2.87 -5.56
C VAL A 57 -7.80 -2.98 -4.04
N ALA A 58 -9.03 -2.82 -3.55
CA ALA A 58 -9.41 -3.11 -2.18
C ALA A 58 -10.37 -4.30 -2.13
N ALA A 59 -10.36 -5.01 -1.01
CA ALA A 59 -11.16 -6.20 -0.77
C ALA A 59 -11.69 -6.22 0.67
N ALA A 60 -12.93 -6.67 0.86
CA ALA A 60 -13.51 -6.97 2.17
C ALA A 60 -14.38 -8.23 2.10
N PHE A 61 -14.57 -8.90 3.24
CA PHE A 61 -15.60 -9.92 3.36
C PHE A 61 -16.89 -9.30 3.87
N ASP A 62 -17.98 -9.49 3.14
CA ASP A 62 -19.33 -9.27 3.65
C ASP A 62 -19.83 -10.61 4.20
N LYS A 63 -20.05 -10.66 5.52
CA LYS A 63 -20.46 -11.85 6.27
C LYS A 63 -21.94 -11.78 6.70
N SER A 64 -22.70 -10.78 6.23
CA SER A 64 -24.07 -10.54 6.68
C SER A 64 -25.05 -11.67 6.32
N ASN A 65 -24.86 -12.30 5.16
CA ASN A 65 -25.69 -13.40 4.64
C ASN A 65 -24.80 -14.52 4.07
N GLY A 66 -23.86 -15.01 4.88
CA GLY A 66 -22.78 -15.89 4.43
C GLY A 66 -21.57 -15.10 3.93
N ILE A 67 -20.47 -15.79 3.61
CA ILE A 67 -19.22 -15.13 3.19
C ILE A 67 -19.30 -14.78 1.71
N SER A 68 -19.21 -13.48 1.40
CA SER A 68 -19.03 -12.98 0.04
C SER A 68 -17.83 -12.01 -0.03
N LEU A 69 -17.13 -12.03 -1.16
CA LEU A 69 -15.99 -11.18 -1.43
C LEU A 69 -16.43 -9.89 -2.11
N ILE A 70 -16.14 -8.76 -1.49
CA ILE A 70 -16.46 -7.43 -2.00
C ILE A 70 -15.17 -6.79 -2.50
N LEU A 71 -15.12 -6.43 -3.77
CA LEU A 71 -13.96 -5.84 -4.42
C LEU A 71 -14.27 -4.41 -4.87
N SER A 72 -13.26 -3.56 -4.86
CA SER A 72 -13.36 -2.23 -5.47
C SER A 72 -12.03 -1.81 -6.05
N LYS A 73 -12.09 -0.97 -7.08
CA LYS A 73 -10.95 -0.24 -7.63
C LYS A 73 -11.40 1.15 -8.07
N VAL A 74 -10.43 1.96 -8.46
CA VAL A 74 -10.65 3.36 -8.82
C VAL A 74 -11.20 3.49 -10.25
N GLU A 75 -10.63 2.71 -11.17
CA GLU A 75 -10.98 2.69 -12.58
C GLU A 75 -12.32 1.96 -12.81
N PRO A 76 -12.97 2.14 -13.97
CA PRO A 76 -14.20 1.44 -14.27
C PRO A 76 -13.99 -0.07 -14.18
N ILE A 77 -15.00 -0.76 -13.67
CA ILE A 77 -15.02 -2.22 -13.66
C ILE A 77 -15.31 -2.69 -15.09
N LEU A 78 -14.38 -3.44 -15.65
CA LEU A 78 -14.45 -3.99 -16.99
C LEU A 78 -14.83 -5.47 -16.95
N PRO A 79 -15.36 -6.04 -18.04
CA PRO A 79 -15.61 -7.48 -18.13
C PRO A 79 -14.37 -8.34 -17.88
N THR A 80 -13.18 -7.81 -18.18
CA THR A 80 -11.91 -8.48 -17.91
C THR A 80 -11.61 -8.61 -16.42
N ASP A 81 -12.07 -7.69 -15.57
CA ASP A 81 -11.92 -7.80 -14.11
C ASP A 81 -12.80 -8.93 -13.55
N LEU A 82 -14.03 -9.06 -14.07
CA LEU A 82 -14.95 -10.14 -13.69
C LEU A 82 -14.40 -11.51 -14.09
N SER A 83 -13.89 -11.62 -15.32
CA SER A 83 -13.26 -12.83 -15.84
C SER A 83 -12.02 -13.21 -15.00
N ALA A 84 -11.13 -12.26 -14.74
CA ALA A 84 -9.93 -12.49 -13.93
C ALA A 84 -10.26 -12.90 -12.49
N THR A 85 -11.29 -12.29 -11.88
CA THR A 85 -11.72 -12.66 -10.52
C THR A 85 -12.29 -14.08 -10.50
N THR A 86 -13.11 -14.43 -11.49
CA THR A 86 -13.67 -15.78 -11.64
C THR A 86 -12.57 -16.81 -11.83
N GLU A 87 -11.62 -16.55 -12.72
CA GLU A 87 -10.49 -17.43 -12.97
C GLU A 87 -9.64 -17.62 -11.70
N PHE A 88 -9.32 -16.52 -11.00
CA PHE A 88 -8.54 -16.56 -9.77
C PHE A 88 -9.23 -17.41 -8.69
N LEU A 89 -10.51 -17.16 -8.41
CA LEU A 89 -11.26 -17.90 -7.39
C LEU A 89 -11.45 -19.37 -7.78
N THR A 90 -11.67 -19.67 -9.07
CA THR A 90 -11.78 -21.05 -9.57
C THR A 90 -10.45 -21.79 -9.46
N THR A 91 -9.33 -21.10 -9.71
CA THR A 91 -8.01 -21.69 -9.55
C THR A 91 -7.70 -21.98 -8.08
N LEU A 92 -8.10 -21.08 -7.17
CA LEU A 92 -7.95 -21.28 -5.72
C LEU A 92 -8.73 -22.49 -5.19
N THR A 93 -9.90 -22.79 -5.74
CA THR A 93 -10.72 -23.94 -5.31
C THR A 93 -10.21 -25.27 -5.86
N THR A 94 -9.51 -25.27 -7.00
CA THR A 94 -9.09 -26.49 -7.71
C THR A 94 -7.63 -26.86 -7.48
N THR A 95 -6.76 -25.91 -7.13
CA THR A 95 -5.34 -26.18 -6.91
C THR A 95 -5.03 -26.75 -5.52
N GLU A 96 -4.00 -27.58 -5.44
CA GLU A 96 -3.41 -28.04 -4.17
C GLU A 96 -2.28 -27.13 -3.69
N HIS A 97 -1.56 -26.50 -4.61
CA HIS A 97 -0.37 -25.73 -4.31
C HIS A 97 -0.43 -24.33 -4.91
N TRP A 98 0.16 -23.36 -4.20
CA TRP A 98 0.13 -21.96 -4.61
C TRP A 98 0.83 -21.67 -5.94
N TYR A 99 1.91 -22.39 -6.28
CA TYR A 99 2.68 -22.11 -7.48
C TYR A 99 1.91 -22.41 -8.77
N HIS A 100 0.82 -23.18 -8.71
CA HIS A 100 -0.10 -23.34 -9.85
C HIS A 100 -0.87 -22.06 -10.18
N LEU A 101 -0.89 -21.05 -9.30
CA LEU A 101 -1.42 -19.72 -9.60
C LEU A 101 -0.43 -18.86 -10.39
N LEU A 102 0.84 -19.25 -10.51
CA LEU A 102 1.85 -18.43 -11.20
C LEU A 102 1.51 -18.11 -12.66
N PRO A 103 0.96 -19.02 -13.49
CA PRO A 103 0.52 -18.67 -14.84
C PRO A 103 -0.53 -17.54 -14.85
N PHE A 104 -1.49 -17.58 -13.93
CA PHE A 104 -2.47 -16.51 -13.75
C PHE A 104 -1.78 -15.21 -13.32
N LEU A 105 -0.91 -15.25 -12.31
CA LEU A 105 -0.23 -14.07 -11.77
C LEU A 105 0.68 -13.40 -12.80
N VAL A 106 1.49 -14.19 -13.53
CA VAL A 106 2.40 -13.68 -14.56
C VAL A 106 1.63 -13.04 -15.71
N ARG A 107 0.45 -13.56 -16.05
CA ARG A 107 -0.39 -12.97 -17.12
C ARG A 107 -1.16 -11.75 -16.65
N HIS A 108 -1.86 -11.83 -15.51
CA HIS A 108 -2.77 -10.79 -15.02
C HIS A 108 -2.05 -9.65 -14.31
N THR A 109 -0.99 -9.95 -13.57
CA THR A 109 -0.25 -8.98 -12.73
C THR A 109 1.13 -8.63 -13.30
N LYS A 110 1.35 -8.90 -14.61
CA LYS A 110 2.65 -8.76 -15.29
C LYS A 110 3.38 -7.47 -14.95
N ASP A 111 2.75 -6.32 -15.22
CA ASP A 111 3.38 -5.01 -15.03
C ASP A 111 3.81 -4.78 -13.56
N ASN A 112 3.04 -5.31 -12.61
CA ASN A 112 3.36 -5.24 -11.19
C ASN A 112 4.53 -6.16 -10.84
N MET A 113 4.56 -7.39 -11.37
CA MET A 113 5.66 -8.33 -11.18
C MET A 113 6.96 -7.79 -11.78
N ASP A 114 6.94 -7.37 -13.05
CA ASP A 114 8.09 -6.82 -13.77
C ASP A 114 8.65 -5.59 -13.04
N ASN A 115 7.79 -4.69 -12.56
CA ASN A 115 8.21 -3.53 -11.77
C ASN A 115 8.86 -3.92 -10.44
N ARG A 116 8.43 -5.00 -9.78
CA ARG A 116 9.07 -5.48 -8.54
C ARG A 116 10.42 -6.12 -8.82
N VAL A 117 10.49 -6.96 -9.86
CA VAL A 117 11.73 -7.58 -10.33
C VAL A 117 12.75 -6.51 -10.67
N ARG A 118 12.36 -5.50 -11.44
CA ARG A 118 13.23 -4.35 -11.78
C ARG A 118 13.70 -3.59 -10.54
N ARG A 119 12.80 -3.26 -9.61
CA ARG A 119 13.17 -2.55 -8.37
C ARG A 119 14.08 -3.38 -7.47
N LEU A 120 13.88 -4.70 -7.44
CA LEU A 120 14.78 -5.62 -6.75
C LEU A 120 16.15 -5.63 -7.43
N HIS A 121 16.19 -5.71 -8.77
CA HIS A 121 17.43 -5.64 -9.55
C HIS A 121 18.22 -4.36 -9.25
N GLU A 122 17.57 -3.20 -9.34
CA GLU A 122 18.18 -1.90 -9.01
C GLU A 122 18.73 -1.91 -7.58
N SER A 123 17.96 -2.42 -6.62
CA SER A 123 18.37 -2.44 -5.21
C SER A 123 19.51 -3.41 -4.94
N ILE A 124 19.53 -4.59 -5.56
CA ILE A 124 20.60 -5.58 -5.36
C ILE A 124 21.91 -5.14 -6.02
N VAL A 125 21.84 -4.51 -7.20
CA VAL A 125 23.01 -3.93 -7.88
C VAL A 125 23.62 -2.80 -7.06
N GLU A 126 22.80 -1.94 -6.46
CA GLU A 126 23.24 -0.78 -5.67
C GLU A 126 24.10 -1.16 -4.44
N VAL A 127 23.95 -2.37 -3.91
CA VAL A 127 24.67 -2.88 -2.72
C VAL A 127 25.44 -4.18 -2.98
N PHE A 128 25.64 -4.54 -4.25
CA PHE A 128 26.12 -5.88 -4.63
C PHE A 128 27.49 -6.21 -4.02
N ASP A 129 28.46 -5.31 -4.20
CA ASP A 129 29.84 -5.51 -3.72
C ASP A 129 29.92 -5.47 -2.19
N ASP A 130 29.12 -4.61 -1.55
CA ASP A 130 29.00 -4.55 -0.09
C ASP A 130 28.49 -5.88 0.47
N LEU A 131 27.47 -6.46 -0.18
CA LEU A 131 26.92 -7.76 0.21
C LEU A 131 27.91 -8.90 0.02
N LEU A 132 28.65 -8.92 -1.10
CA LEU A 132 29.66 -9.95 -1.35
C LEU A 132 30.82 -9.86 -0.34
N SER A 133 31.30 -8.65 -0.06
CA SER A 133 32.33 -8.40 0.95
C SER A 133 31.87 -8.84 2.34
N ALA A 134 30.65 -8.46 2.73
CA ALA A 134 30.06 -8.86 4.01
C ALA A 134 29.86 -10.38 4.10
N ALA A 135 29.44 -11.03 3.01
CA ALA A 135 29.24 -12.49 2.96
C ALA A 135 30.57 -13.26 3.05
N ALA A 136 31.64 -12.77 2.43
CA ALA A 136 32.95 -13.41 2.48
C ALA A 136 33.55 -13.43 3.90
N GLY A 137 33.34 -12.36 4.67
CA GLY A 137 33.74 -12.28 6.07
C GLY A 137 32.73 -12.88 7.06
N TYR A 138 31.61 -13.43 6.59
CA TYR A 138 30.54 -13.91 7.45
C TYR A 138 30.87 -15.29 8.03
N SER A 139 31.42 -15.32 9.23
CA SER A 139 31.59 -16.54 10.01
C SER A 139 30.52 -16.62 11.11
N LEU A 140 29.94 -17.80 11.28
CA LEU A 140 29.12 -18.15 12.43
C LEU A 140 29.46 -19.56 12.90
N ASP A 141 29.61 -19.73 14.22
CA ASP A 141 29.69 -21.03 14.92
C ASP A 141 28.33 -21.78 14.95
N ARG A 142 27.53 -21.71 13.88
CA ARG A 142 26.12 -22.17 13.91
C ARG A 142 25.71 -22.97 12.69
N SER A 143 24.75 -23.87 12.89
CA SER A 143 24.22 -24.75 11.83
C SER A 143 23.46 -23.97 10.74
N LEU A 144 23.42 -24.57 9.55
CA LEU A 144 22.77 -24.04 8.37
C LEU A 144 21.27 -23.77 8.58
N GLU A 145 20.58 -24.65 9.31
CA GLU A 145 19.15 -24.56 9.62
C GLU A 145 18.83 -23.32 10.45
N ARG A 146 19.77 -22.88 11.31
CA ARG A 146 19.60 -21.66 12.11
C ARG A 146 19.78 -20.41 11.28
N GLU A 147 20.64 -20.43 10.26
CA GLU A 147 20.88 -19.30 9.36
C GLU A 147 19.76 -19.15 8.35
N PHE A 148 19.35 -20.25 7.71
CA PHE A 148 18.30 -20.28 6.69
C PHE A 148 17.15 -21.21 7.09
N PRO A 149 16.25 -20.76 7.99
CA PRO A 149 15.04 -21.50 8.29
C PRO A 149 14.22 -21.75 7.01
N TYR A 150 13.73 -22.98 6.81
CA TYR A 150 12.89 -23.37 5.66
C TYR A 150 13.57 -23.29 4.29
N SER A 151 14.89 -23.41 4.23
CA SER A 151 15.66 -23.36 2.99
C SER A 151 15.68 -24.66 2.19
N ASP A 152 14.88 -25.68 2.56
CA ASP A 152 14.88 -27.00 1.92
C ASP A 152 14.78 -26.89 0.39
N SER A 153 13.85 -26.06 -0.10
CA SER A 153 13.66 -25.84 -1.54
C SER A 153 14.87 -25.17 -2.21
N PHE A 154 15.58 -24.28 -1.52
CA PHE A 154 16.81 -23.68 -2.05
C PHE A 154 17.97 -24.68 -2.03
N ARG A 155 18.05 -25.51 -0.98
CA ARG A 155 19.10 -26.51 -0.78
C ARG A 155 19.06 -27.65 -1.80
N LEU A 156 17.92 -27.88 -2.46
CA LEU A 156 17.84 -28.80 -3.60
C LEU A 156 18.82 -28.46 -4.75
N LYS A 157 19.39 -27.24 -4.77
CA LYS A 157 20.46 -26.86 -5.70
C LYS A 157 21.82 -27.49 -5.40
N TYR A 158 21.99 -28.07 -4.21
CA TYR A 158 23.22 -28.73 -3.78
C TYR A 158 22.93 -30.23 -3.57
N PRO A 159 23.00 -31.04 -4.64
CA PRO A 159 22.64 -32.47 -4.59
C PRO A 159 23.67 -33.36 -3.86
N ASP A 160 24.87 -32.84 -3.55
CA ASP A 160 25.98 -33.62 -2.98
C ASP A 160 25.98 -33.66 -1.43
N GLU A 161 26.62 -34.69 -0.85
CA GLU A 161 26.63 -35.00 0.60
C GLU A 161 27.26 -33.94 1.52
N GLN A 162 27.91 -32.90 0.97
CA GLN A 162 28.39 -31.77 1.75
C GLN A 162 27.83 -30.44 1.21
N PRO A 163 26.89 -29.79 1.92
CA PRO A 163 26.42 -28.47 1.53
C PRO A 163 27.59 -27.47 1.52
N PRO A 164 27.56 -26.46 0.63
CA PRO A 164 28.62 -25.46 0.57
C PRO A 164 28.77 -24.76 1.93
N SER A 165 29.95 -24.21 2.19
CA SER A 165 30.15 -23.36 3.36
C SER A 165 29.13 -22.21 3.37
N LEU A 166 28.80 -21.73 4.57
CA LEU A 166 27.82 -20.65 4.73
C LEU A 166 28.14 -19.39 3.91
N PRO A 167 29.41 -18.90 3.87
CA PRO A 167 29.80 -17.82 2.96
C PRO A 167 29.54 -18.13 1.48
N ALA A 168 29.85 -19.36 1.04
CA ALA A 168 29.64 -19.77 -0.34
C ALA A 168 28.15 -19.77 -0.71
N MET A 169 27.28 -20.26 0.18
CA MET A 169 25.83 -20.22 -0.01
C MET A 169 25.28 -18.78 -0.06
N LEU A 170 25.77 -17.88 0.80
CA LEU A 170 25.37 -16.47 0.76
C LEU A 170 25.78 -15.80 -0.55
N VAL A 171 27.03 -16.02 -0.98
CA VAL A 171 27.54 -15.50 -2.25
C VAL A 171 26.72 -16.02 -3.42
N ASP A 172 26.35 -17.30 -3.42
CA ASP A 172 25.50 -17.90 -4.45
C ASP A 172 24.08 -17.32 -4.44
N LEU A 173 23.46 -17.13 -3.27
CA LEU A 173 22.17 -16.45 -3.12
C LEU A 173 22.20 -15.03 -3.71
N ILE A 174 23.22 -14.23 -3.37
CA ILE A 174 23.40 -12.85 -3.83
C ILE A 174 23.54 -12.83 -5.36
N ARG A 175 24.40 -13.69 -5.92
CA ARG A 175 24.61 -13.79 -7.37
C ARG A 175 23.36 -14.28 -8.09
N SER A 176 22.71 -15.31 -7.59
CA SER A 176 21.47 -15.85 -8.16
C SER A 176 20.35 -14.80 -8.18
N CYS A 177 20.18 -14.05 -7.09
CA CYS A 177 19.20 -12.97 -7.02
C CYS A 177 19.45 -11.88 -8.08
N ARG A 178 20.71 -11.48 -8.29
CA ARG A 178 21.08 -10.51 -9.33
C ARG A 178 20.87 -11.06 -10.73
N ASN A 179 21.28 -12.30 -10.99
CA ASN A 179 21.27 -12.89 -12.33
C ASN A 179 19.85 -13.19 -12.80
N ILE A 180 18.99 -13.73 -11.93
CA ILE A 180 17.61 -14.04 -12.30
C ILE A 180 16.80 -12.77 -12.54
N THR A 181 17.12 -11.66 -11.88
CA THR A 181 16.39 -10.40 -12.07
C THR A 181 16.80 -9.61 -13.32
N LEU A 182 17.81 -10.09 -14.07
CA LEU A 182 18.33 -9.45 -15.27
C LEU A 182 17.36 -9.53 -16.48
N PRO A 183 16.75 -10.69 -16.80
CA PRO A 183 15.59 -10.72 -17.70
C PRO A 183 14.38 -10.11 -16.98
N PHE A 184 14.04 -8.86 -17.29
CA PHE A 184 12.87 -8.18 -16.70
C PHE A 184 11.52 -8.86 -17.04
N ASP A 185 11.51 -9.82 -17.98
CA ASP A 185 10.36 -10.64 -18.37
C ASP A 185 10.54 -12.08 -17.87
N LEU A 186 10.13 -12.34 -16.63
CA LEU A 186 10.31 -13.66 -16.02
C LEU A 186 9.21 -14.63 -16.43
N SER A 187 9.64 -15.81 -16.90
CA SER A 187 8.74 -16.96 -16.98
C SER A 187 8.24 -17.35 -15.58
N PRO A 188 7.07 -18.03 -15.47
CA PRO A 188 6.58 -18.54 -14.18
C PRO A 188 7.62 -19.35 -13.41
N ARG A 189 8.43 -20.15 -14.11
CA ARG A 189 9.51 -20.94 -13.51
C ARG A 189 10.63 -20.06 -12.95
N ALA A 190 11.07 -19.06 -13.71
CA ALA A 190 12.10 -18.13 -13.26
C ALA A 190 11.61 -17.28 -12.08
N PHE A 191 10.33 -16.91 -12.06
CA PHE A 191 9.74 -16.20 -10.93
C PHE A 191 9.67 -17.09 -9.67
N LEU A 192 9.30 -18.37 -9.80
CA LEU A 192 9.32 -19.31 -8.68
C LEU A 192 10.72 -19.45 -8.09
N GLU A 193 11.74 -19.54 -8.94
CA GLU A 193 13.14 -19.59 -8.50
C GLU A 193 13.54 -18.30 -7.77
N LEU A 194 13.19 -17.14 -8.33
CA LEU A 194 13.42 -15.84 -7.68
C LEU A 194 12.72 -15.75 -6.33
N TYR A 195 11.48 -16.24 -6.23
CA TYR A 195 10.72 -16.28 -4.98
C TYR A 195 11.44 -17.12 -3.91
N ILE A 196 11.92 -18.32 -4.26
CA ILE A 196 12.65 -19.20 -3.33
C ILE A 196 13.91 -18.49 -2.82
N ILE A 197 14.66 -17.84 -3.71
CA ILE A 197 15.85 -17.07 -3.35
C ILE A 197 15.49 -15.89 -2.46
N ALA A 198 14.47 -15.11 -2.85
CA ALA A 198 14.05 -13.93 -2.10
C ALA A 198 13.57 -14.29 -0.70
N ASP A 199 12.79 -15.37 -0.54
CA ASP A 199 12.29 -15.81 0.76
C ASP A 199 13.44 -16.31 1.65
N THR A 200 14.33 -17.13 1.09
CA THR A 200 15.53 -17.61 1.80
C THR A 200 16.39 -16.43 2.26
N PHE A 201 16.65 -15.48 1.36
CA PHE A 201 17.50 -14.35 1.64
C PHE A 201 16.87 -13.40 2.67
N ARG A 202 15.58 -13.11 2.54
CA ARG A 202 14.80 -12.28 3.47
C ARG A 202 14.76 -12.87 4.88
N ARG A 203 14.65 -14.19 5.01
CA ARG A 203 14.59 -14.90 6.31
C ARG A 203 15.97 -15.12 6.94
N SER A 204 17.05 -14.97 6.17
CA SER A 204 18.42 -15.13 6.66
C SER A 204 18.70 -14.23 7.86
N ARG A 205 19.57 -14.68 8.76
CA ARG A 205 20.07 -13.84 9.85
C ARG A 205 21.12 -12.87 9.35
N PHE A 206 21.86 -13.22 8.30
CA PHE A 206 22.77 -12.35 7.58
C PHE A 206 22.07 -11.03 7.22
N MET A 207 20.93 -11.10 6.53
CA MET A 207 20.18 -9.90 6.15
C MET A 207 19.68 -9.11 7.36
N ARG A 208 19.21 -9.78 8.43
CA ARG A 208 18.80 -9.11 9.67
C ARG A 208 19.99 -8.46 10.40
N GLY A 209 21.16 -9.08 10.34
CA GLY A 209 22.39 -8.60 10.96
C GLY A 209 22.90 -7.32 10.31
N LEU A 210 22.77 -7.21 8.98
CA LEU A 210 23.18 -6.02 8.22
C LEU A 210 22.38 -4.75 8.55
N THR A 211 21.22 -4.82 9.19
CA THR A 211 20.47 -3.61 9.61
C THR A 211 20.54 -3.35 11.11
N ASN A 212 20.87 -4.38 11.89
CA ASN A 212 20.89 -4.33 13.35
C ASN A 212 22.27 -4.04 13.96
N ARG A 213 23.37 -4.23 13.23
CA ARG A 213 24.72 -3.94 13.72
C ARG A 213 25.09 -2.46 13.51
N GLN A 214 25.58 -1.78 14.55
CA GLN A 214 26.15 -0.43 14.46
C GLN A 214 27.69 -0.45 14.30
N PRO A 215 28.30 0.60 13.70
CA PRO A 215 27.70 1.71 12.99
C PRO A 215 27.89 1.53 11.47
N LEU A 216 26.91 0.96 10.77
CA LEU A 216 26.86 1.14 9.32
C LEU A 216 26.54 2.60 9.03
N GLU A 217 27.20 3.16 8.01
CA GLU A 217 26.86 4.49 7.53
C GLU A 217 25.37 4.54 7.18
N LEU A 218 24.68 5.60 7.63
CA LEU A 218 23.25 5.80 7.42
C LEU A 218 22.80 5.59 5.96
N PRO A 219 23.57 6.01 4.92
CA PRO A 219 23.25 5.72 3.53
C PRO A 219 23.19 4.23 3.21
N LEU A 220 24.20 3.44 3.61
CA LEU A 220 24.24 2.01 3.34
C LEU A 220 23.11 1.27 4.07
N LYS A 221 22.85 1.62 5.33
CA LYS A 221 21.71 1.08 6.08
C LYS A 221 20.39 1.29 5.33
N ASN A 222 20.15 2.50 4.83
CA ASN A 222 18.93 2.82 4.07
C ASN A 222 18.83 2.01 2.76
N LYS A 223 19.96 1.73 2.10
CA LYS A 223 20.01 0.89 0.89
C LYS A 223 19.71 -0.57 1.22
N ILE A 224 20.27 -1.12 2.30
CA ILE A 224 19.98 -2.50 2.75
C ILE A 224 18.51 -2.63 3.18
N GLU A 225 17.97 -1.70 3.95
CA GLU A 225 16.54 -1.70 4.32
C GLU A 225 15.64 -1.57 3.07
N ARG A 226 16.10 -0.88 2.02
CA ARG A 226 15.41 -0.85 0.73
C ARG A 226 15.43 -2.21 0.05
N LEU A 227 16.59 -2.86 -0.01
CA LEU A 227 16.70 -4.22 -0.55
C LEU A 227 15.80 -5.21 0.21
N GLN A 228 15.83 -5.21 1.55
CA GLN A 228 14.96 -6.05 2.38
C GLN A 228 13.48 -5.86 2.04
N ARG A 229 13.03 -4.62 1.85
CA ARG A 229 11.66 -4.33 1.42
C ARG A 229 11.37 -4.89 0.02
N ARG A 230 12.31 -4.80 -0.93
CA ARG A 230 12.14 -5.36 -2.28
C ARG A 230 12.09 -6.87 -2.32
N LEU A 231 12.88 -7.55 -1.47
CA LEU A 231 12.77 -8.99 -1.27
C LEU A 231 11.37 -9.34 -0.73
N GLY A 232 10.87 -8.57 0.24
CA GLY A 232 9.50 -8.69 0.74
C GLY A 232 8.43 -8.48 -0.33
N ASP A 233 8.62 -7.55 -1.27
CA ASP A 233 7.69 -7.29 -2.37
C ASP A 233 7.56 -8.51 -3.32
N ILE A 234 8.66 -9.27 -3.53
CA ILE A 234 8.62 -10.54 -4.29
C ILE A 234 7.88 -11.62 -3.51
N CYS A 235 8.12 -11.71 -2.20
CA CYS A 235 7.48 -12.65 -1.28
C CYS A 235 6.04 -12.24 -0.87
N GLN A 236 5.38 -11.31 -1.56
CA GLN A 236 4.03 -10.90 -1.18
C GLN A 236 3.01 -12.06 -1.25
N TYR A 237 3.34 -13.09 -2.04
CA TYR A 237 2.48 -14.25 -2.28
C TYR A 237 2.63 -15.39 -1.25
N ASP A 238 3.49 -15.23 -0.21
CA ASP A 238 3.74 -16.22 0.85
C ASP A 238 2.46 -16.79 1.51
N GLY A 239 1.36 -16.02 1.50
CA GLY A 239 0.09 -16.41 2.11
C GLY A 239 -0.84 -17.26 1.24
N LEU A 240 -0.48 -17.54 -0.02
CA LEU A 240 -1.39 -18.20 -0.97
C LEU A 240 -1.74 -19.62 -0.57
N GLU A 241 -0.81 -20.37 0.02
CA GLU A 241 -1.07 -21.74 0.48
C GLU A 241 -2.18 -21.76 1.55
N LEU A 242 -2.14 -20.79 2.47
CA LEU A 242 -3.16 -20.64 3.51
C LEU A 242 -4.50 -20.19 2.90
N LEU A 243 -4.47 -19.29 1.91
CA LEU A 243 -5.67 -18.86 1.20
C LEU A 243 -6.33 -20.03 0.46
N ILE A 244 -5.56 -20.84 -0.27
CA ILE A 244 -6.04 -22.05 -0.96
C ILE A 244 -6.73 -22.99 0.03
N LYS A 245 -6.07 -23.29 1.16
CA LYS A 245 -6.63 -24.16 2.19
C LYS A 245 -7.98 -23.63 2.71
N ARG A 246 -8.09 -22.32 2.94
CA ARG A 246 -9.32 -21.68 3.45
C ARG A 246 -10.43 -21.66 2.40
N VAL A 247 -10.13 -21.27 1.17
CA VAL A 247 -11.10 -21.22 0.08
C VAL A 247 -11.63 -22.62 -0.22
N ARG A 248 -10.78 -23.65 -0.22
CA ARG A 248 -11.23 -25.05 -0.37
C ARG A 248 -12.15 -25.54 0.75
N GLN A 249 -11.96 -25.05 1.98
CA GLN A 249 -12.84 -25.38 3.12
C GLN A 249 -14.22 -24.73 3.00
N VAL A 250 -14.28 -23.50 2.47
CA VAL A 250 -15.53 -22.75 2.32
C VAL A 250 -16.26 -23.13 1.02
N GLY A 251 -15.54 -23.56 0.00
CA GLY A 251 -16.06 -23.84 -1.34
C GLY A 251 -16.06 -22.59 -2.22
N SER A 252 -17.07 -22.49 -3.10
CA SER A 252 -17.21 -21.32 -3.97
C SER A 252 -17.57 -20.08 -3.15
N ILE A 253 -16.79 -19.01 -3.30
CA ILE A 253 -17.04 -17.72 -2.64
C ILE A 253 -17.68 -16.78 -3.67
N PRO A 254 -18.96 -16.39 -3.50
CA PRO A 254 -19.57 -15.36 -4.32
C PRO A 254 -18.78 -14.06 -4.22
N PHE A 255 -18.67 -13.33 -5.32
CA PHE A 255 -18.00 -12.03 -5.32
C PHE A 255 -18.82 -10.97 -6.04
N ARG A 256 -18.59 -9.71 -5.69
CA ARG A 256 -19.09 -8.55 -6.43
C ARG A 256 -18.06 -7.43 -6.46
N TRP A 257 -18.05 -6.68 -7.55
CA TRP A 257 -17.30 -5.44 -7.67
C TRP A 257 -18.22 -4.24 -7.38
N VAL A 258 -17.77 -3.36 -6.50
CA VAL A 258 -18.44 -2.09 -6.20
C VAL A 258 -18.01 -1.06 -7.24
N GLY A 259 -18.97 -0.59 -8.02
CA GLY A 259 -18.78 0.30 -9.16
C GLY A 259 -18.65 1.79 -8.80
N ASP A 260 -18.84 2.65 -9.80
CA ASP A 260 -18.70 4.12 -9.73
C ASP A 260 -19.92 4.82 -9.08
N GLU A 261 -20.68 4.11 -8.26
CA GLU A 261 -21.86 4.65 -7.53
C GLU A 261 -21.48 5.85 -6.63
N PHE A 262 -20.21 5.93 -6.24
CA PHE A 262 -19.63 7.00 -5.46
C PHE A 262 -18.76 7.87 -6.38
N ALA A 263 -19.45 8.78 -7.10
CA ALA A 263 -18.98 9.57 -8.23
C ALA A 263 -17.49 9.98 -8.21
N ARG A 264 -16.90 10.03 -9.41
CA ARG A 264 -15.66 10.77 -9.68
C ARG A 264 -15.93 12.25 -9.43
N SER A 265 -15.11 12.90 -8.61
CA SER A 265 -15.00 14.35 -8.73
C SER A 265 -14.47 14.60 -10.15
N GLY A 266 -15.13 15.49 -10.91
CA GLY A 266 -14.62 15.90 -12.22
C GLY A 266 -13.18 16.43 -12.11
N ALA A 267 -12.57 16.75 -13.26
CA ALA A 267 -11.28 17.44 -13.25
C ALA A 267 -11.36 18.68 -12.34
N VAL A 268 -10.36 18.84 -11.48
CA VAL A 268 -10.33 19.95 -10.51
C VAL A 268 -9.26 20.93 -10.94
N GLU A 269 -9.69 22.12 -11.34
CA GLU A 269 -8.79 23.22 -11.67
C GLU A 269 -8.20 23.81 -10.38
N ILE A 270 -6.91 23.62 -10.16
CA ILE A 270 -6.17 24.22 -9.04
C ILE A 270 -5.67 25.61 -9.42
N SER A 271 -5.28 26.41 -8.42
CA SER A 271 -4.70 27.75 -8.61
C SER A 271 -3.55 27.75 -9.62
N PRO A 272 -3.40 28.85 -10.38
CA PRO A 272 -2.31 28.99 -11.36
C PRO A 272 -0.92 28.79 -10.78
N THR A 273 -0.72 29.18 -9.52
CA THR A 273 0.53 29.05 -8.76
C THR A 273 0.27 28.52 -7.35
N ALA A 274 1.30 27.94 -6.73
CA ALA A 274 1.25 27.51 -5.33
C ALA A 274 0.93 28.68 -4.37
N LEU A 275 1.42 29.88 -4.68
CA LEU A 275 1.18 31.09 -3.87
C LEU A 275 -0.28 31.53 -3.91
N CYS A 276 -0.91 31.55 -5.09
CA CYS A 276 -2.34 31.86 -5.18
C CYS A 276 -3.20 30.82 -4.41
N ALA A 277 -2.74 29.57 -4.32
CA ALA A 277 -3.37 28.60 -3.43
C ALA A 277 -3.14 28.95 -1.95
N VAL A 278 -1.93 29.33 -1.54
CA VAL A 278 -1.65 29.78 -0.16
C VAL A 278 -2.55 30.93 0.24
N GLU A 279 -2.62 32.00 -0.56
CA GLU A 279 -3.51 33.15 -0.32
C GLU A 279 -4.97 32.70 -0.14
N ARG A 280 -5.47 31.86 -1.05
CA ARG A 280 -6.85 31.34 -0.95
C ARG A 280 -7.07 30.48 0.30
N GLN A 281 -6.11 29.64 0.66
CA GLN A 281 -6.26 28.71 1.78
C GLN A 281 -6.14 29.39 3.15
N THR A 282 -5.36 30.47 3.22
CA THR A 282 -5.08 31.24 4.45
C THR A 282 -6.01 32.44 4.60
N GLY A 283 -6.58 32.94 3.49
CA GLY A 283 -7.36 34.18 3.47
C GLY A 283 -6.49 35.43 3.51
N LEU A 284 -5.17 35.29 3.37
CA LEU A 284 -4.23 36.40 3.38
C LEU A 284 -4.14 37.03 2.01
N HIS A 285 -4.21 38.36 1.99
CA HIS A 285 -3.91 39.16 0.81
C HIS A 285 -2.44 39.56 0.89
N LEU A 286 -1.57 38.81 0.22
CA LEU A 286 -0.16 39.14 0.17
C LEU A 286 0.03 40.34 -0.75
N ASN A 287 0.74 41.37 -0.28
CA ASN A 287 1.12 42.46 -1.15
C ASN A 287 2.18 41.99 -2.17
N ALA A 288 2.45 42.80 -3.19
CA ALA A 288 3.39 42.43 -4.26
C ALA A 288 4.81 42.10 -3.74
N GLN A 289 5.25 42.75 -2.66
CA GLN A 289 6.57 42.56 -2.08
C GLN A 289 6.68 41.23 -1.32
N ASP A 290 5.64 40.86 -0.56
CA ASP A 290 5.55 39.59 0.15
C ASP A 290 5.44 38.42 -0.83
N MET A 291 4.69 38.60 -1.91
CA MET A 291 4.60 37.64 -3.00
C MET A 291 5.96 37.35 -3.65
N ILE A 292 6.74 38.39 -3.95
CA ILE A 292 8.10 38.21 -4.52
C ILE A 292 9.00 37.45 -3.54
N THR A 293 8.96 37.82 -2.26
CA THR A 293 9.79 37.21 -1.21
C THR A 293 9.44 35.73 -1.01
N LEU A 294 8.15 35.42 -0.96
CA LEU A 294 7.67 34.05 -0.77
C LEU A 294 7.92 33.20 -2.03
N ASN A 295 7.79 33.78 -3.23
CA ASN A 295 8.12 33.07 -4.47
C ASN A 295 9.60 32.68 -4.51
N HIS A 296 10.49 33.63 -4.18
CA HIS A 296 11.92 33.34 -4.07
C HIS A 296 12.21 32.26 -3.03
N PHE A 297 11.52 32.27 -1.88
CA PHE A 297 11.65 31.20 -0.89
C PHE A 297 11.18 29.84 -1.44
N VAL A 298 10.02 29.78 -2.10
CA VAL A 298 9.51 28.53 -2.69
C VAL A 298 10.47 27.98 -3.74
N ASP A 299 10.98 28.82 -4.63
CA ASP A 299 11.89 28.41 -5.70
C ASP A 299 13.24 27.92 -5.15
N SER A 300 13.78 28.63 -4.15
CA SER A 300 15.11 28.32 -3.58
C SER A 300 15.08 27.18 -2.56
N SER A 301 14.04 27.09 -1.74
CA SER A 301 13.99 26.23 -0.56
C SER A 301 13.03 25.06 -0.71
N LEU A 302 12.06 25.15 -1.63
CA LEU A 302 11.04 24.12 -1.89
C LEU A 302 10.86 23.83 -3.40
N PRO A 303 11.93 23.56 -4.17
CA PRO A 303 11.83 23.39 -5.62
C PRO A 303 10.84 22.28 -6.03
N SER A 304 10.72 21.23 -5.20
CA SER A 304 9.76 20.15 -5.42
C SER A 304 8.28 20.57 -5.35
N LEU A 305 7.98 21.69 -4.68
CA LEU A 305 6.64 22.27 -4.64
C LEU A 305 6.33 22.99 -5.95
N ALA A 306 7.26 23.81 -6.46
CA ALA A 306 7.11 24.54 -7.71
C ALA A 306 6.96 23.57 -8.90
N ASP A 307 7.95 22.67 -9.09
CA ASP A 307 7.94 21.68 -10.17
C ASP A 307 6.71 20.76 -10.09
N GLY A 308 6.34 20.38 -8.87
CA GLY A 308 5.21 19.50 -8.61
C GLY A 308 3.85 20.17 -8.84
N TRP A 309 3.76 21.49 -8.71
CA TRP A 309 2.53 22.25 -8.89
C TRP A 309 2.17 22.34 -10.37
N ASP A 310 3.11 22.84 -11.19
CA ASP A 310 2.90 23.05 -12.62
C ASP A 310 2.63 21.73 -13.35
N ALA A 311 3.40 20.69 -13.02
CA ALA A 311 3.20 19.36 -13.60
C ALA A 311 1.84 18.73 -13.25
N ARG A 312 1.20 19.13 -12.15
CA ARG A 312 -0.07 18.55 -11.68
C ARG A 312 -1.29 19.40 -12.01
N ARG A 313 -1.10 20.63 -12.49
CA ARG A 313 -2.19 21.55 -12.83
C ARG A 313 -3.11 21.03 -13.93
N VAL A 314 -2.58 20.27 -14.88
CA VAL A 314 -3.28 19.90 -16.11
C VAL A 314 -4.14 18.63 -15.97
N ASP A 315 -3.73 17.66 -15.15
CA ASP A 315 -4.30 16.29 -15.17
C ASP A 315 -4.85 15.79 -13.82
N LEU A 316 -5.27 16.69 -12.92
CA LEU A 316 -5.69 16.27 -11.59
C LEU A 316 -7.18 15.87 -11.52
N HIS A 317 -7.40 14.59 -11.29
CA HIS A 317 -8.72 13.97 -11.21
C HIS A 317 -8.91 13.29 -9.84
N PRO A 318 -9.42 14.01 -8.82
CA PRO A 318 -9.64 13.42 -7.50
C PRO A 318 -10.72 12.34 -7.54
N GLN A 319 -10.49 11.24 -6.84
CA GLN A 319 -11.37 10.08 -6.85
C GLN A 319 -11.55 9.52 -5.44
N VAL A 320 -12.74 8.98 -5.17
CA VAL A 320 -12.99 8.23 -3.94
C VAL A 320 -12.21 6.93 -4.02
N HIS A 321 -11.29 6.73 -3.09
CA HIS A 321 -10.41 5.56 -3.07
C HIS A 321 -11.18 4.25 -2.80
N PRO A 322 -10.66 3.10 -3.26
CA PRO A 322 -11.40 1.84 -3.25
C PRO A 322 -11.85 1.38 -1.86
N GLU A 323 -11.05 1.63 -0.83
CA GLU A 323 -11.41 1.27 0.55
C GLU A 323 -12.67 2.01 1.00
N LEU A 324 -12.79 3.29 0.64
CA LEU A 324 -13.95 4.10 1.00
C LEU A 324 -15.20 3.65 0.24
N ARG A 325 -15.06 3.27 -1.04
CA ARG A 325 -16.18 2.73 -1.83
C ARG A 325 -16.78 1.48 -1.18
N ILE A 326 -15.94 0.57 -0.68
CA ILE A 326 -16.40 -0.63 0.05
C ILE A 326 -17.15 -0.24 1.32
N ILE A 327 -16.62 0.71 2.10
CA ILE A 327 -17.28 1.15 3.34
C ILE A 327 -18.63 1.78 3.03
N LEU A 328 -18.70 2.68 2.06
CA LEU A 328 -19.93 3.35 1.67
C LEU A 328 -20.97 2.37 1.12
N HIS A 329 -20.53 1.32 0.44
CA HIS A 329 -21.40 0.24 -0.07
C HIS A 329 -21.98 -0.62 1.05
N LEU A 330 -21.16 -1.03 2.02
CA LEU A 330 -21.55 -1.99 3.06
C LEU A 330 -22.20 -1.36 4.29
N SER A 331 -21.80 -0.15 4.65
CA SER A 331 -22.23 0.49 5.90
C SER A 331 -23.73 0.77 5.99
N PRO A 332 -24.46 1.17 4.93
CA PRO A 332 -25.90 1.39 5.02
C PRO A 332 -26.66 0.18 5.57
N SER A 333 -26.30 -1.03 5.13
CA SER A 333 -26.90 -2.27 5.61
C SER A 333 -26.49 -2.56 7.05
N LEU A 334 -25.20 -2.42 7.38
CA LEU A 334 -24.68 -2.67 8.73
C LEU A 334 -25.27 -1.73 9.78
N ILE A 335 -25.48 -0.46 9.43
CA ILE A 335 -26.07 0.55 10.32
C ILE A 335 -27.56 0.29 10.52
N LYS A 336 -28.30 -0.07 9.46
CA LYS A 336 -29.74 -0.36 9.55
C LYS A 336 -30.04 -1.61 10.37
N SER A 337 -29.11 -2.55 10.44
CA SER A 337 -29.23 -3.78 11.25
C SER A 337 -28.95 -3.60 12.76
N SER A 338 -28.88 -2.36 13.28
CA SER A 338 -28.54 -1.99 14.68
C SER A 338 -29.37 -2.70 15.78
N PRO A 339 -28.96 -2.71 17.08
CA PRO A 339 -27.67 -3.00 17.71
C PRO A 339 -27.71 -4.36 18.47
N SER A 340 -28.82 -5.10 18.47
CA SER A 340 -29.04 -6.26 19.35
C SER A 340 -28.46 -7.60 18.85
N SER A 341 -28.06 -7.70 17.57
CA SER A 341 -27.47 -8.94 17.03
C SER A 341 -25.94 -8.97 17.06
N TRP A 342 -25.30 -7.82 17.23
CA TRP A 342 -23.83 -7.69 17.34
C TRP A 342 -23.35 -7.49 18.80
N THR A 343 -24.28 -7.47 19.76
CA THR A 343 -24.06 -7.06 21.17
C THR A 343 -23.51 -8.13 22.10
N HIS A 344 -22.94 -9.22 21.58
CA HIS A 344 -22.15 -10.13 22.42
C HIS A 344 -20.68 -10.26 22.01
N ASP A 345 -20.21 -9.56 20.96
CA ASP A 345 -18.80 -9.60 20.55
C ASP A 345 -18.34 -8.28 19.88
N SER A 346 -18.76 -7.14 20.43
CA SER A 346 -18.67 -5.79 19.83
C SER A 346 -17.26 -5.20 19.65
N ASP A 347 -16.21 -6.01 19.73
CA ASP A 347 -14.81 -5.62 19.49
C ASP A 347 -14.24 -6.07 18.15
N VAL A 348 -14.99 -6.86 17.36
CA VAL A 348 -14.50 -7.38 16.09
C VAL A 348 -14.37 -6.25 15.06
N THR A 349 -13.14 -6.05 14.60
CA THR A 349 -12.80 -5.10 13.54
C THR A 349 -13.19 -5.69 12.17
N ILE A 350 -13.79 -4.90 11.29
CA ILE A 350 -14.17 -5.31 9.94
C ILE A 350 -13.00 -5.01 8.98
N PRO A 351 -12.24 -6.01 8.53
CA PRO A 351 -11.00 -5.77 7.80
C PRO A 351 -11.26 -5.36 6.36
N ILE A 352 -10.48 -4.39 5.87
CA ILE A 352 -10.39 -4.02 4.46
C ILE A 352 -8.94 -4.21 4.02
N GLY A 353 -8.72 -5.23 3.21
CA GLY A 353 -7.44 -5.45 2.57
C GLY A 353 -7.27 -4.61 1.31
N SER A 354 -6.03 -4.29 0.98
CA SER A 354 -5.68 -3.58 -0.24
C SER A 354 -4.28 -3.97 -0.68
N ASN A 355 -4.03 -3.95 -1.99
CA ASN A 355 -2.71 -4.18 -2.56
C ASN A 355 -1.73 -3.03 -2.25
N ARG A 356 -2.24 -1.89 -1.78
CA ARG A 356 -1.46 -0.72 -1.35
C ARG A 356 -1.86 -0.29 0.06
N PRO A 357 -0.96 0.33 0.83
CA PRO A 357 -1.33 0.91 2.12
C PRO A 357 -2.35 2.03 1.92
N SER A 358 -3.37 2.07 2.78
CA SER A 358 -4.41 3.10 2.70
C SER A 358 -3.82 4.49 2.91
N CYS A 359 -4.23 5.44 2.07
CA CYS A 359 -3.67 6.79 2.12
C CYS A 359 -4.00 7.48 3.46
N VAL A 360 -3.28 8.56 3.76
CA VAL A 360 -3.50 9.35 4.99
C VAL A 360 -4.95 9.84 5.08
N CYS A 361 -5.51 10.35 3.98
CA CYS A 361 -6.87 10.89 3.94
C CYS A 361 -7.91 9.80 4.20
N CYS A 362 -7.79 8.62 3.56
CA CYS A 362 -8.66 7.48 3.83
C CYS A 362 -8.61 7.05 5.28
N ARG A 363 -7.42 6.92 5.87
CA ARG A 363 -7.30 6.49 7.28
C ARG A 363 -7.96 7.47 8.24
N GLN A 364 -7.76 8.78 8.04
CA GLN A 364 -8.43 9.80 8.85
C GLN A 364 -9.95 9.75 8.67
N TRP A 365 -10.41 9.64 7.43
CA TRP A 365 -11.84 9.55 7.14
C TRP A 365 -12.48 8.33 7.80
N ILE A 366 -11.85 7.16 7.66
CA ILE A 366 -12.35 5.89 8.23
C ILE A 366 -12.42 5.97 9.75
N TYR A 367 -11.41 6.54 10.40
CA TYR A 367 -11.40 6.73 11.84
C TYR A 367 -12.62 7.54 12.31
N GLU A 368 -12.87 8.69 11.67
CA GLU A 368 -13.97 9.56 12.03
C GLU A 368 -15.33 8.94 11.72
N PHE A 369 -15.43 8.25 10.59
CA PHE A 369 -16.63 7.49 10.23
C PHE A 369 -16.95 6.39 11.24
N ASN A 370 -15.92 5.67 11.71
CA ASN A 370 -16.04 4.67 12.77
C ASN A 370 -16.54 5.29 14.08
N CYS A 371 -15.93 6.41 14.51
CA CYS A 371 -16.31 7.12 15.73
C CYS A 371 -17.78 7.56 15.73
N VAL A 372 -18.29 8.02 14.59
CA VAL A 372 -19.67 8.52 14.49
C VAL A 372 -20.70 7.40 14.42
N ASN A 373 -20.38 6.29 13.77
CA ASN A 373 -21.34 5.19 13.55
C ASN A 373 -21.19 4.03 14.54
N GLY A 374 -20.18 4.06 15.41
CA GLY A 374 -19.86 2.92 16.28
C GLY A 374 -19.35 1.69 15.52
N LEU A 375 -18.86 1.88 14.29
CA LEU A 375 -18.29 0.82 13.46
C LEU A 375 -16.79 0.69 13.71
N LYS A 376 -16.20 -0.45 13.33
CA LYS A 376 -14.76 -0.73 13.49
C LYS A 376 -14.15 -1.17 12.16
N TRP A 377 -14.27 -0.37 11.11
CA TRP A 377 -13.58 -0.64 9.85
C TRP A 377 -12.06 -0.55 10.04
N GLY A 378 -11.35 -1.61 9.66
CA GLY A 378 -9.90 -1.76 9.81
C GLY A 378 -9.18 -1.83 8.46
N PRO A 379 -8.67 -0.69 7.94
CA PRO A 379 -7.93 -0.69 6.69
C PRO A 379 -6.53 -1.30 6.85
N ASN A 380 -5.90 -1.62 5.72
CA ASN A 380 -4.51 -2.06 5.69
C ASN A 380 -3.55 -0.99 6.26
N ASN A 381 -3.20 -1.15 7.54
CA ASN A 381 -2.32 -0.27 8.30
C ASN A 381 -0.88 -0.79 8.43
N THR A 382 -0.51 -1.82 7.65
CA THR A 382 0.81 -2.48 7.76
C THR A 382 1.97 -1.50 7.54
N TYR A 383 1.75 -0.44 6.76
CA TYR A 383 2.75 0.58 6.47
C TYR A 383 2.16 1.99 6.57
N PRO A 384 3.00 3.02 6.83
CA PRO A 384 2.55 4.40 6.74
C PRO A 384 2.07 4.69 5.30
N GLY A 385 0.76 4.89 5.15
CA GLY A 385 0.19 5.37 3.90
C GLY A 385 0.76 6.73 3.49
N LYS A 386 0.78 6.97 2.18
CA LYS A 386 1.21 8.26 1.61
C LYS A 386 0.06 9.26 1.63
N LEU A 387 0.40 10.55 1.66
CA LEU A 387 -0.55 11.60 1.29
C LEU A 387 -0.81 11.52 -0.22
N ARG A 388 -2.10 11.55 -0.60
CA ARG A 388 -2.58 11.33 -1.97
C ARG A 388 -3.41 12.54 -2.38
N VAL A 389 -2.97 13.22 -3.44
CA VAL A 389 -3.58 14.48 -3.92
C VAL A 389 -4.78 14.22 -4.84
N ASP A 390 -4.87 12.99 -5.34
CA ASP A 390 -5.98 12.42 -6.10
C ASP A 390 -7.12 11.91 -5.19
N TRP A 391 -7.14 12.28 -3.90
CA TRP A 391 -8.19 11.87 -2.99
C TRP A 391 -9.41 12.80 -3.12
N ALA A 392 -10.60 12.22 -3.28
CA ALA A 392 -11.86 12.96 -3.26
C ALA A 392 -12.67 12.73 -1.99
N TYR A 393 -13.45 13.74 -1.60
CA TYR A 393 -14.52 13.56 -0.62
C TYR A 393 -15.51 12.50 -1.11
N PRO A 394 -15.88 11.52 -0.27
CA PRO A 394 -17.10 10.76 -0.46
C PRO A 394 -18.30 11.66 -0.64
N ALA A 395 -19.08 11.44 -1.71
CA ALA A 395 -20.32 12.15 -1.95
C ALA A 395 -21.27 11.97 -0.75
N PRO A 396 -22.02 13.02 -0.35
CA PRO A 396 -23.01 12.90 0.69
C PRO A 396 -24.18 12.05 0.18
N VAL A 397 -24.07 10.73 0.34
CA VAL A 397 -25.25 9.87 0.54
C VAL A 397 -25.86 10.31 1.87
N ASP A 398 -27.19 10.33 2.04
CA ASP A 398 -28.02 10.93 3.13
C ASP A 398 -27.64 10.61 4.60
N PHE A 399 -26.35 10.62 4.95
CA PHE A 399 -25.75 10.20 6.19
C PHE A 399 -24.99 11.38 6.78
N VAL A 400 -25.49 11.87 7.91
CA VAL A 400 -24.82 12.89 8.75
C VAL A 400 -23.37 12.49 9.05
N SER A 401 -23.10 11.19 9.19
CA SER A 401 -21.76 10.65 9.45
C SER A 401 -20.76 10.89 8.31
N ILE A 402 -21.18 10.84 7.05
CA ILE A 402 -20.30 11.11 5.89
C ILE A 402 -19.86 12.58 5.92
N THR A 403 -20.81 13.49 6.19
CA THR A 403 -20.53 14.92 6.30
C THR A 403 -19.55 15.18 7.45
N ARG A 404 -19.76 14.54 8.60
CA ARG A 404 -18.85 14.70 9.76
C ARG A 404 -17.45 14.15 9.49
N ALA A 405 -17.33 12.98 8.86
CA ALA A 405 -16.03 12.41 8.49
C ALA A 405 -15.30 13.29 7.46
N ASN A 406 -16.01 13.83 6.47
CA ASN A 406 -15.46 14.78 5.50
C ASN A 406 -14.94 16.06 6.18
N ALA A 407 -15.70 16.63 7.12
CA ALA A 407 -15.29 17.80 7.88
C ALA A 407 -14.00 17.54 8.69
N ALA A 408 -13.93 16.40 9.38
CA ALA A 408 -12.75 16.07 10.17
C ALA A 408 -11.47 15.87 9.34
N VAL A 409 -11.58 15.32 8.12
CA VAL A 409 -10.45 15.28 7.18
C VAL A 409 -9.99 16.69 6.81
N LYS A 410 -10.93 17.57 6.47
CA LYS A 410 -10.65 18.98 6.15
C LYS A 410 -9.93 19.69 7.29
N ASP A 411 -10.41 19.53 8.52
CA ASP A 411 -9.87 20.18 9.72
C ASP A 411 -8.47 19.66 10.05
N LYS A 412 -8.26 18.34 9.95
CA LYS A 412 -6.94 17.73 10.19
C LYS A 412 -5.89 18.18 9.20
N ILE A 413 -6.28 18.33 7.94
CA ILE A 413 -5.43 18.85 6.87
C ILE A 413 -5.16 20.34 7.08
N ALA A 414 -6.16 21.12 7.49
CA ALA A 414 -6.00 22.54 7.80
C ALA A 414 -4.94 22.74 8.90
N TYR A 415 -5.09 22.02 10.02
CA TYR A 415 -4.15 22.05 11.12
C TYR A 415 -2.71 21.75 10.68
N LYS A 416 -2.52 20.78 9.78
CA LYS A 416 -1.19 20.42 9.27
C LYS A 416 -0.57 21.47 8.33
N LEU A 417 -1.40 22.26 7.66
CA LEU A 417 -0.92 23.38 6.85
C LEU A 417 -0.47 24.54 7.75
N VAL A 418 -1.19 24.79 8.84
CA VAL A 418 -0.84 25.81 9.85
C VAL A 418 0.47 25.47 10.57
N ASP A 419 0.67 24.21 11.00
CA ASP A 419 1.92 23.74 11.62
C ASP A 419 3.17 23.83 10.71
N SER A 420 3.00 24.16 9.43
CA SER A 420 4.07 24.11 8.43
C SER A 420 4.82 25.44 8.31
N PRO A 421 6.04 25.46 7.71
CA PRO A 421 6.75 26.71 7.42
C PRO A 421 5.89 27.74 6.65
N LEU A 422 5.01 27.29 5.75
CA LEU A 422 4.08 28.19 5.04
C LEU A 422 3.01 28.78 5.98
N GLY A 423 2.57 28.03 6.99
CA GLY A 423 1.67 28.52 8.03
C GLY A 423 2.33 29.57 8.92
N TYR A 424 3.60 29.40 9.28
CA TYR A 424 4.35 30.40 10.05
C TYR A 424 4.52 31.75 9.32
N PHE A 425 4.62 31.75 7.98
CA PHE A 425 4.60 32.99 7.20
C PHE A 425 3.20 33.60 7.10
N ALA A 426 2.17 32.77 7.18
CA ALA A 426 0.78 33.19 7.15
C ALA A 426 0.28 33.75 8.51
N GLU A 427 0.81 33.27 9.63
CA GLU A 427 0.42 33.70 10.98
C GLU A 427 1.14 34.97 11.47
N ARG A 428 1.97 35.60 10.64
CA ARG A 428 2.82 36.74 11.05
C ARG A 428 2.19 38.13 10.87
N ASP A 429 0.88 38.19 10.64
CA ASP A 429 0.09 39.44 10.62
C ASP A 429 -0.84 39.56 11.84
#